data_AF-A0A0F9T108-F1
#
_entry.id   AF-A0A0F9T108-F1
#
_cell.length_a   1.000
_cell.length_b   1.000
_cell.length_c   1.000
_cell.angle_alpha   90.00
_cell.angle_beta   90.00
_cell.angle_gamma   90.00
#
_symmetry.space_group_name_H-M   'P 1'
#
loop_
_entity.id
_entity.type
_entity.pdbx_description
1 polymer ?
#
loop_
_entity_poly.entity_id
_entity_poly.type
_entity_poly.pdbx_seq_one_letter_code
_entity_poly.pdbx_strand_id
1 'polypeptide(L)'
;MDSFLPERGTALAEEIMAFYPTATREQIESWSETCGYSTIGTFKDAVYRHFKLRRVATYPIPSSTGVKSNVPLNLHLNGELKTVAIIGDTHNPYQDNKVLQLVEDLLVEVQPDYLIYGGDMCDFYQISKFDKDPKRVVDLQSDVNNTKAMFERHKKILPNTKKKLIAGNHEERWQKFLWTKAPELSSLTCLSITELFDLDAYEIDYIPYECGLMINDIFLVLHGDIASIHSGYTAKRMYEKHGGCGVCGHCHRGGSFYKRDRFGVWGWWENFCLCSLYPDWIQNPNWVHGFSLVHFLGKKRFLTEQIPILGHALMYGGKLYE
;
A
#
# COMPACT_ATOMS: atom_id res chain seq x y z
N MET A 1 6.24 -50.75 4.03
CA MET A 1 5.85 -50.33 5.39
C MET A 1 4.40 -49.98 5.29
N ASP A 2 3.56 -50.79 5.91
CA ASP A 2 2.13 -50.52 6.01
C ASP A 2 1.96 -49.13 6.61
N SER A 3 1.24 -48.24 5.90
CA SER A 3 1.00 -46.92 6.44
C SER A 3 0.00 -47.05 7.58
N PHE A 4 0.29 -46.47 8.74
CA PHE A 4 -0.67 -46.32 9.85
C PHE A 4 -1.81 -45.33 9.53
N LEU A 5 -1.94 -44.95 8.26
CA LEU A 5 -3.02 -44.11 7.77
C LEU A 5 -4.27 -44.96 7.51
N PRO A 6 -5.45 -44.41 7.80
CA PRO A 6 -6.71 -45.12 7.60
C PRO A 6 -6.99 -45.36 6.10
N GLU A 7 -7.73 -46.42 5.78
CA GLU A 7 -8.16 -46.68 4.40
C GLU A 7 -9.14 -45.60 3.91
N ARG A 8 -9.13 -45.35 2.59
CA ARG A 8 -10.06 -44.41 1.93
C ARG A 8 -11.51 -44.80 2.21
N GLY A 9 -12.39 -43.80 2.40
CA GLY A 9 -13.80 -44.01 2.75
C GLY A 9 -14.09 -44.06 4.26
N THR A 10 -13.06 -44.05 5.12
CA THR A 10 -13.25 -43.83 6.56
C THR A 10 -13.35 -42.34 6.88
N ALA A 11 -14.07 -41.97 7.94
CA ALA A 11 -14.26 -40.56 8.31
C ALA A 11 -12.94 -39.80 8.48
N LEU A 12 -11.95 -40.41 9.14
CA LEU A 12 -10.64 -39.81 9.36
C LEU A 12 -9.82 -39.69 8.05
N ALA A 13 -9.92 -40.69 7.15
CA ALA A 13 -9.26 -40.59 5.84
C ALA A 13 -9.85 -39.45 5.01
N GLU A 14 -11.18 -39.31 4.98
CA GLU A 14 -11.85 -38.23 4.24
C GLU A 14 -11.51 -36.85 4.82
N GLU A 15 -11.46 -36.73 6.15
CA GLU A 15 -11.06 -35.48 6.83
C GLU A 15 -9.61 -35.10 6.50
N ILE A 16 -8.67 -36.04 6.66
CA ILE A 16 -7.26 -35.80 6.30
C ILE A 16 -7.18 -35.44 4.81
N MET A 17 -7.90 -36.15 3.93
CA MET A 17 -7.82 -35.88 2.50
C MET A 17 -8.34 -34.49 2.12
N ALA A 18 -9.43 -34.05 2.76
CA ALA A 18 -10.05 -32.75 2.50
C ALA A 18 -9.21 -31.59 3.05
N PHE A 19 -8.65 -31.73 4.25
CA PHE A 19 -8.09 -30.61 5.00
C PHE A 19 -6.56 -30.60 5.09
N TYR A 20 -5.88 -31.72 4.88
CA TYR A 20 -4.42 -31.78 4.95
C TYR A 20 -3.67 -30.79 4.04
N PRO A 21 -4.15 -30.46 2.82
CA PRO A 21 -3.50 -29.44 1.99
C PRO A 21 -3.38 -28.06 2.66
N THR A 22 -4.33 -27.68 3.52
CA THR A 22 -4.39 -26.36 4.17
C THR A 22 -4.30 -26.44 5.70
N ALA A 23 -4.05 -27.63 6.25
CA ALA A 23 -4.07 -27.85 7.69
C ALA A 23 -3.03 -27.03 8.44
N THR A 24 -3.47 -26.51 9.59
CA THR A 24 -2.63 -25.86 10.60
C THR A 24 -1.65 -26.87 11.19
N ARG A 25 -0.61 -26.38 11.88
CA ARG A 25 0.37 -27.26 12.52
C ARG A 25 -0.27 -28.14 13.60
N GLU A 26 -1.17 -27.57 14.39
CA GLU A 26 -1.90 -28.25 15.47
C GLU A 26 -2.79 -29.39 14.95
N GLN A 27 -3.50 -29.16 13.83
CA GLN A 27 -4.30 -30.22 13.18
C GLN A 27 -3.42 -31.38 12.69
N ILE A 28 -2.25 -31.07 12.12
CA ILE A 28 -1.31 -32.10 11.66
C ILE A 28 -0.72 -32.89 12.84
N GLU A 29 -0.42 -32.23 13.95
CA GLU A 29 0.04 -32.87 15.19
C GLU A 29 -1.02 -33.81 15.75
N SER A 30 -2.28 -33.36 15.83
CA SER A 30 -3.42 -34.17 16.27
C SER A 30 -3.64 -35.42 15.40
N TRP A 31 -3.63 -35.29 14.06
CA TRP A 31 -3.76 -36.45 13.17
C TRP A 31 -2.53 -37.38 13.23
N SER A 32 -1.33 -36.82 13.38
CA SER A 32 -0.10 -37.60 13.55
C SER A 32 -0.16 -38.49 14.79
N GLU A 33 -0.62 -37.94 15.91
CA GLU A 33 -0.83 -38.68 17.16
C GLU A 33 -1.92 -39.74 17.02
N THR A 34 -3.06 -39.36 16.44
CA THR A 34 -4.20 -40.26 16.22
C THR A 34 -3.83 -41.46 15.34
N CYS A 35 -2.99 -41.25 14.32
CA CYS A 35 -2.48 -42.31 13.46
C CYS A 35 -1.21 -43.00 14.00
N GLY A 36 -0.75 -42.66 15.21
CA GLY A 36 0.37 -43.36 15.88
C GLY A 36 1.75 -43.10 15.30
N TYR A 37 1.99 -41.95 14.67
CA TYR A 37 3.29 -41.60 14.10
C TYR A 37 4.22 -40.95 15.13
N SER A 38 5.47 -41.43 15.20
CA SER A 38 6.48 -40.96 16.17
C SER A 38 7.02 -39.55 15.87
N THR A 39 6.91 -39.08 14.62
CA THR A 39 7.27 -37.71 14.25
C THR A 39 6.31 -37.16 13.19
N ILE A 40 6.05 -35.85 13.24
CA ILE A 40 5.27 -35.13 12.23
C ILE A 40 5.88 -35.32 10.82
N GLY A 41 7.21 -35.38 10.71
CA GLY A 41 7.89 -35.60 9.43
C GLY A 41 7.51 -36.93 8.80
N THR A 42 7.54 -38.01 9.59
CA THR A 42 7.14 -39.35 9.13
C THR A 42 5.66 -39.46 8.77
N PHE A 43 4.78 -38.75 9.50
CA PHE A 43 3.36 -38.66 9.17
C PHE A 43 3.15 -37.95 7.82
N LYS A 44 3.78 -36.79 7.62
CA LYS A 44 3.65 -36.00 6.39
C LYS A 44 4.06 -36.78 5.14
N ASP A 45 5.17 -37.50 5.25
CA ASP A 45 5.68 -38.38 4.22
C ASP A 45 4.70 -39.51 3.88
N ALA A 46 4.08 -40.11 4.90
CA ALA A 46 3.11 -41.17 4.71
C ALA A 46 1.83 -40.65 4.03
N VAL A 47 1.34 -39.48 4.41
CA VAL A 47 0.15 -38.85 3.80
C VAL A 47 0.38 -38.60 2.31
N TYR A 48 1.56 -38.09 1.95
CA TYR A 48 1.92 -37.91 0.54
C TYR A 48 2.01 -39.25 -0.21
N ARG A 49 2.62 -40.28 0.37
CA ARG A 49 2.77 -41.57 -0.32
C ARG A 49 1.43 -42.28 -0.52
N HIS A 50 0.59 -42.26 0.51
CA HIS A 50 -0.67 -43.00 0.60
C HIS A 50 -1.82 -42.29 -0.12
N PHE A 51 -2.07 -41.01 0.19
CA PHE A 51 -3.18 -40.25 -0.41
C PHE A 51 -2.77 -39.41 -1.64
N LYS A 52 -1.46 -39.30 -1.93
CA LYS A 52 -0.92 -38.40 -2.97
C LYS A 52 -1.16 -36.91 -2.70
N LEU A 53 -1.31 -36.55 -1.43
CA LEU A 53 -1.56 -35.18 -1.00
C LEU A 53 -0.27 -34.50 -0.53
N ARG A 54 -0.03 -33.28 -1.00
CA ARG A 54 1.02 -32.42 -0.48
C ARG A 54 0.37 -31.33 0.35
N ARG A 55 0.91 -31.07 1.54
CA ARG A 55 0.59 -29.84 2.25
C ARG A 55 0.97 -28.69 1.32
N VAL A 56 0.05 -27.77 1.08
CA VAL A 56 0.42 -26.48 0.52
C VAL A 56 1.24 -25.82 1.61
N ALA A 57 2.53 -25.75 1.37
CA ALA A 57 3.39 -24.82 2.03
C ALA A 57 2.70 -23.44 1.94
N THR A 58 1.99 -23.00 3.00
CA THR A 58 1.82 -21.57 3.29
C THR A 58 3.15 -21.05 3.81
N TYR A 59 4.22 -21.35 3.07
CA TYR A 59 5.32 -20.43 3.02
C TYR A 59 4.74 -19.29 2.19
N PRO A 60 4.90 -18.02 2.60
CA PRO A 60 4.79 -16.97 1.62
C PRO A 60 5.63 -17.44 0.43
N ILE A 61 4.97 -17.60 -0.72
CA ILE A 61 5.69 -17.72 -1.98
C ILE A 61 6.69 -16.59 -1.88
N PRO A 62 8.02 -16.85 -1.85
CA PRO A 62 8.96 -15.75 -1.89
C PRO A 62 8.46 -14.93 -3.06
N SER A 63 8.20 -13.64 -2.85
CA SER A 63 7.74 -12.76 -3.91
C SER A 63 8.90 -12.57 -4.90
N SER A 64 9.35 -13.65 -5.54
CA SER A 64 9.97 -13.67 -6.83
C SER A 64 8.88 -13.35 -7.85
N THR A 65 8.34 -12.15 -7.73
CA THR A 65 7.88 -11.42 -8.90
C THR A 65 8.47 -10.03 -8.78
N GLY A 66 9.76 -9.95 -9.10
CA GLY A 66 10.30 -8.83 -9.88
C GLY A 66 9.65 -8.71 -11.27
N VAL A 67 8.38 -9.11 -11.41
CA VAL A 67 7.53 -8.70 -12.51
C VAL A 67 6.94 -7.38 -12.03
N LYS A 68 7.43 -6.26 -12.56
CA LYS A 68 6.66 -5.02 -12.58
C LYS A 68 5.36 -5.35 -13.32
N SER A 69 4.33 -5.73 -12.57
CA SER A 69 3.00 -5.87 -13.14
C SER A 69 2.47 -4.46 -13.28
N ASN A 70 2.51 -3.93 -14.50
CA ASN A 70 1.87 -2.66 -14.84
C ASN A 70 0.34 -2.81 -14.94
N VAL A 71 -0.19 -3.95 -14.48
CA VAL A 71 -1.63 -4.23 -14.40
C VAL A 71 -2.10 -3.79 -13.03
N PRO A 72 -3.06 -2.84 -12.95
CA PRO A 72 -3.62 -2.42 -11.68
C PRO A 72 -4.34 -3.54 -10.95
N LEU A 73 -4.24 -3.49 -9.62
CA LEU A 73 -5.14 -4.26 -8.76
C LEU A 73 -6.53 -3.63 -8.80
N ASN A 74 -7.57 -4.46 -8.84
CA ASN A 74 -8.95 -3.99 -8.90
C ASN A 74 -9.58 -3.97 -7.51
N LEU A 75 -10.26 -2.86 -7.19
CA LEU A 75 -11.08 -2.68 -6.01
C LEU A 75 -12.51 -2.33 -6.44
N HIS A 76 -13.45 -3.21 -6.18
CA HIS A 76 -14.86 -2.97 -6.48
C HIS A 76 -15.61 -2.53 -5.22
N LEU A 77 -16.02 -1.26 -5.22
CA LEU A 77 -16.90 -0.63 -4.26
C LEU A 77 -18.34 -0.71 -4.83
N ASN A 78 -19.07 -1.78 -4.46
CA ASN A 78 -20.46 -1.97 -4.89
C ASN A 78 -21.44 -1.32 -3.90
N GLY A 79 -22.57 -0.82 -4.42
CA GLY A 79 -23.71 -0.40 -3.60
C GLY A 79 -23.71 1.09 -3.24
N GLU A 80 -23.83 1.36 -1.93
CA GLU A 80 -23.96 2.67 -1.30
C GLU A 80 -22.75 3.59 -1.53
N LEU A 81 -22.86 4.84 -1.07
CA LEU A 81 -21.77 5.81 -1.11
C LEU A 81 -20.54 5.28 -0.35
N LYS A 82 -19.38 5.30 -0.99
CA LYS A 82 -18.09 4.94 -0.39
C LYS A 82 -17.10 6.08 -0.50
N THR A 83 -16.44 6.41 0.59
CA THR A 83 -15.46 7.49 0.65
C THR A 83 -14.05 6.93 0.76
N VAL A 84 -13.16 7.39 -0.12
CA VAL A 84 -11.75 7.00 -0.16
C VAL A 84 -10.91 8.25 0.08
N ALA A 85 -10.14 8.27 1.16
CA ALA A 85 -9.12 9.30 1.39
C ALA A 85 -7.81 8.89 0.72
N ILE A 86 -7.14 9.84 0.07
CA ILE A 86 -5.86 9.62 -0.61
C ILE A 86 -4.87 10.66 -0.08
N ILE A 87 -3.90 10.18 0.70
CA ILE A 87 -2.80 10.96 1.25
C ILE A 87 -1.49 10.38 0.70
N GLY A 88 -0.42 11.14 0.65
CA GLY A 88 0.86 10.65 0.14
C GLY A 88 1.96 11.66 0.36
N ASP A 89 3.17 11.32 -0.11
CA ASP A 89 4.30 12.24 -0.15
C ASP A 89 4.52 12.91 1.23
N THR A 90 4.46 12.10 2.31
CA THR A 90 4.72 12.56 3.69
C THR A 90 6.22 12.64 3.96
N HIS A 91 7.01 11.78 3.29
CA HIS A 91 8.47 11.78 3.38
C HIS A 91 8.94 11.70 4.83
N ASN A 92 8.37 10.81 5.64
CA ASN A 92 8.78 10.68 7.04
C ASN A 92 10.30 10.46 7.13
N PRO A 93 11.01 11.20 8.01
CA PRO A 93 10.51 12.03 9.12
C PRO A 93 10.37 13.53 8.80
N TYR A 94 10.30 13.92 7.52
CA TYR A 94 10.23 15.31 7.05
C TYR A 94 8.79 15.78 6.75
N GLN A 95 7.78 15.07 7.23
CA GLN A 95 6.40 15.50 7.18
C GLN A 95 6.22 16.83 7.91
N ASP A 96 5.31 17.67 7.41
CA ASP A 96 4.83 18.80 8.20
C ASP A 96 3.82 18.28 9.23
N ASN A 97 4.24 18.24 10.50
CA ASN A 97 3.44 17.66 11.58
C ASN A 97 2.11 18.39 11.79
N LYS A 98 2.05 19.71 11.57
CA LYS A 98 0.81 20.46 11.74
C LYS A 98 -0.17 20.11 10.62
N VAL A 99 0.32 20.03 9.40
CA VAL A 99 -0.46 19.62 8.23
C VAL A 99 -0.98 18.21 8.40
N LEU A 100 -0.13 17.26 8.80
CA LEU A 100 -0.53 15.88 9.05
C LEU A 100 -1.60 15.80 10.15
N GLN A 101 -1.46 16.56 11.25
CA GLN A 101 -2.48 16.62 12.30
C GLN A 101 -3.83 17.11 11.78
N LEU A 102 -3.87 18.16 10.95
CA LEU A 102 -5.11 18.69 10.37
C LEU A 102 -5.80 17.67 9.47
N VAL A 103 -5.01 16.92 8.69
CA VAL A 103 -5.53 15.80 7.88
C VAL A 103 -6.11 14.73 8.80
N GLU A 104 -5.37 14.32 9.82
CA GLU A 104 -5.82 13.31 10.79
C GLU A 104 -7.11 13.72 11.51
N ASP A 105 -7.23 14.97 11.95
CA ASP A 105 -8.44 15.51 12.60
C ASP A 105 -9.66 15.38 11.69
N LEU A 106 -9.53 15.76 10.43
CA LEU A 106 -10.61 15.62 9.45
C LEU A 106 -10.91 14.14 9.14
N LEU A 107 -9.89 13.28 9.01
CA LEU A 107 -10.10 11.85 8.75
C LEU A 107 -10.78 11.14 9.93
N VAL A 108 -10.54 11.58 11.17
CA VAL A 108 -11.23 11.07 12.37
C VAL A 108 -12.72 11.36 12.30
N GLU A 109 -13.11 12.54 11.79
CA GLU A 109 -14.52 12.91 11.62
C GLU A 109 -15.17 12.21 10.41
N VAL A 110 -14.46 12.11 9.29
CA VAL A 110 -14.97 11.53 8.05
C VAL A 110 -15.07 10.00 8.13
N GLN A 111 -14.15 9.34 8.84
CA GLN A 111 -13.99 7.87 8.89
C GLN A 111 -14.15 7.24 7.49
N PRO A 112 -13.26 7.54 6.53
CA PRO A 112 -13.39 7.05 5.17
C PRO A 112 -13.39 5.51 5.15
N ASP A 113 -14.08 4.89 4.19
CA ASP A 113 -14.06 3.43 4.03
C ASP A 113 -12.65 2.91 3.72
N TYR A 114 -11.89 3.71 2.95
CA TYR A 114 -10.50 3.43 2.61
C TYR A 114 -9.60 4.64 2.84
N LEU A 115 -8.40 4.39 3.36
CA LEU A 115 -7.27 5.31 3.32
C LEU A 115 -6.21 4.70 2.39
N ILE A 116 -5.91 5.40 1.31
CA ILE A 116 -4.86 5.06 0.38
C ILE A 116 -3.66 5.97 0.66
N TYR A 117 -2.55 5.35 1.02
CA TYR A 117 -1.23 5.98 1.00
C TYR A 117 -0.69 5.92 -0.43
N GLY A 118 -0.68 7.06 -1.13
CA GLY A 118 -0.28 7.23 -2.52
C GLY A 118 1.23 7.24 -2.76
N GLY A 119 2.02 6.58 -1.91
CA GLY A 119 3.47 6.45 -2.03
C GLY A 119 4.27 7.56 -1.37
N ASP A 120 5.58 7.33 -1.34
CA ASP A 120 6.59 8.21 -0.74
C ASP A 120 6.27 8.55 0.73
N MET A 121 6.00 7.48 1.49
CA MET A 121 5.68 7.60 2.91
C MET A 121 6.94 7.74 3.76
N CYS A 122 8.02 7.07 3.39
CA CYS A 122 9.32 7.17 4.05
C CYS A 122 10.31 7.89 3.12
N ASP A 123 11.08 8.86 3.62
CA ASP A 123 11.95 9.63 2.73
C ASP A 123 13.14 8.82 2.22
N PHE A 124 13.78 7.98 3.05
CA PHE A 124 15.02 7.29 2.67
C PHE A 124 16.07 8.25 2.09
N TYR A 125 16.25 9.40 2.72
CA TYR A 125 17.13 10.48 2.25
C TYR A 125 18.58 10.03 2.11
N GLN A 126 19.05 9.24 3.08
CA GLN A 126 20.44 8.84 3.27
C GLN A 126 20.93 7.96 2.11
N ILE A 127 20.02 7.16 1.54
CA ILE A 127 20.28 6.30 0.38
C ILE A 127 19.81 6.92 -0.95
N SER A 128 19.39 8.19 -0.93
CA SER A 128 19.07 8.93 -2.15
C SER A 128 20.31 9.30 -2.95
N LYS A 129 20.11 9.79 -4.18
CA LYS A 129 21.20 10.30 -5.03
C LYS A 129 21.54 11.76 -4.77
N PHE A 130 20.70 12.49 -4.01
CA PHE A 130 20.90 13.91 -3.73
C PHE A 130 22.08 14.14 -2.79
N ASP A 131 22.63 15.35 -2.79
CA ASP A 131 23.64 15.75 -1.80
C ASP A 131 23.02 15.71 -0.40
N LYS A 132 23.79 15.26 0.60
CA LYS A 132 23.31 15.05 1.97
C LYS A 132 23.85 16.14 2.88
N ASP A 133 22.97 16.83 3.60
CA ASP A 133 23.40 17.69 4.70
C ASP A 133 23.91 16.82 5.88
N PRO A 134 25.19 16.94 6.30
CA PRO A 134 25.73 16.20 7.43
C PRO A 134 25.06 16.53 8.77
N LYS A 135 24.26 17.60 8.85
CA LYS A 135 23.50 17.97 10.05
C LYS A 135 22.15 17.26 10.17
N ARG A 136 21.68 16.60 9.10
CA ARG A 136 20.45 15.79 9.16
C ARG A 136 20.68 14.49 9.92
N VAL A 137 19.61 13.95 10.49
CA VAL A 137 19.65 12.64 11.14
C VAL A 137 19.97 11.58 10.10
N VAL A 138 21.18 11.04 10.15
CA VAL A 138 21.66 9.99 9.23
C VAL A 138 21.34 8.62 9.82
N ASP A 139 20.06 8.37 10.10
CA ASP A 139 19.60 7.11 10.66
C ASP A 139 18.38 6.59 9.89
N LEU A 140 18.60 5.58 9.05
CA LEU A 140 17.55 4.89 8.32
C LEU A 140 16.53 4.24 9.26
N GLN A 141 16.97 3.78 10.45
CA GLN A 141 16.07 3.15 11.40
C GLN A 141 15.08 4.18 11.97
N SER A 142 15.53 5.41 12.21
CA SER A 142 14.66 6.52 12.59
C SER A 142 13.61 6.81 11.52
N ASP A 143 13.97 6.87 10.24
CA ASP A 143 13.02 7.11 9.14
C ASP A 143 11.92 6.02 9.10
N VAL A 144 12.35 4.75 9.21
CA VAL A 144 11.44 3.59 9.28
C VAL A 144 10.54 3.67 10.52
N ASN A 145 11.10 3.97 11.69
CA ASN A 145 10.34 4.06 12.94
C ASN A 145 9.31 5.19 12.92
N ASN A 146 9.64 6.35 12.35
CA ASN A 146 8.71 7.47 12.21
C ASN A 146 7.53 7.10 11.30
N THR A 147 7.82 6.44 10.17
CA THR A 147 6.80 5.95 9.25
C THR A 147 5.87 4.95 9.94
N LYS A 148 6.44 3.99 10.70
CA LYS A 148 5.67 2.99 11.47
C LYS A 148 4.81 3.63 12.55
N ALA A 149 5.33 4.63 13.27
CA ALA A 149 4.56 5.34 14.29
C ALA A 149 3.33 6.06 13.72
N MET A 150 3.44 6.62 12.50
CA MET A 150 2.28 7.17 11.79
C MET A 150 1.29 6.07 11.40
N PHE A 151 1.74 4.93 10.86
CA PHE A 151 0.85 3.81 10.53
C PHE A 151 0.12 3.25 11.77
N GLU A 152 0.83 3.10 12.88
CA GLU A 152 0.24 2.69 14.16
C GLU A 152 -0.82 3.70 14.63
N ARG A 153 -0.52 5.00 14.56
CA ARG A 153 -1.46 6.06 14.90
C ARG A 153 -2.71 6.01 14.02
N HIS A 154 -2.56 5.90 12.70
CA HIS A 154 -3.68 5.78 11.77
C HIS A 154 -4.52 4.51 12.00
N LYS A 155 -3.89 3.40 12.39
CA LYS A 155 -4.60 2.17 12.78
C LYS A 155 -5.51 2.40 14.00
N LYS A 156 -5.06 3.20 14.98
CA LYS A 156 -5.82 3.54 16.19
C LYS A 156 -6.96 4.54 15.93
N ILE A 157 -6.68 5.63 15.20
CA ILE A 157 -7.66 6.72 15.04
C ILE A 157 -8.68 6.46 13.91
N LEU A 158 -8.38 5.54 12.98
CA LEU A 158 -9.27 5.14 11.88
C LEU A 158 -9.64 3.64 11.99
N PRO A 159 -10.40 3.23 13.03
CA PRO A 159 -10.69 1.82 13.29
C PRO A 159 -11.59 1.18 12.22
N ASN A 160 -12.41 1.97 11.53
CA ASN A 160 -13.36 1.47 10.52
C ASN A 160 -12.82 1.57 9.07
N THR A 161 -11.60 2.08 8.92
CA THR A 161 -11.00 2.39 7.62
C THR A 161 -10.02 1.30 7.20
N LYS A 162 -10.24 0.72 6.02
CA LYS A 162 -9.28 -0.20 5.37
C LYS A 162 -8.12 0.58 4.78
N LYS A 163 -6.90 0.05 4.85
CA LYS A 163 -5.70 0.81 4.48
C LYS A 163 -4.95 0.12 3.36
N LYS A 164 -4.47 0.89 2.39
CA LYS A 164 -3.66 0.41 1.27
C LYS A 164 -2.47 1.32 1.06
N LEU A 165 -1.28 0.77 0.86
CA LEU A 165 -0.08 1.51 0.50
C LEU A 165 0.30 1.19 -0.93
N ILE A 166 0.18 2.19 -1.81
CA ILE A 166 0.79 2.16 -3.13
C ILE A 166 2.23 2.63 -2.96
N ALA A 167 3.21 1.80 -3.31
CA ALA A 167 4.60 2.21 -3.26
C ALA A 167 4.84 3.40 -4.19
N GLY A 168 5.71 4.32 -3.79
CA GLY A 168 6.25 5.39 -4.63
C GLY A 168 7.71 5.14 -5.01
N ASN A 169 8.35 6.16 -5.58
CA ASN A 169 9.75 6.04 -5.98
C ASN A 169 10.73 6.05 -4.79
N HIS A 170 10.30 6.47 -3.60
CA HIS A 170 11.09 6.35 -2.36
C HIS A 170 11.08 4.90 -1.84
N GLU A 171 9.94 4.21 -1.86
CA GLU A 171 9.92 2.77 -1.55
C GLU A 171 10.71 1.97 -2.62
N GLU A 172 10.64 2.35 -3.89
CA GLU A 172 11.48 1.74 -4.95
C GLU A 172 12.97 2.05 -4.75
N ARG A 173 13.32 3.21 -4.17
CA ARG A 173 14.72 3.57 -3.86
C ARG A 173 15.35 2.61 -2.87
N TRP A 174 14.61 2.18 -1.85
CA TRP A 174 15.08 1.16 -0.90
C TRP A 174 15.44 -0.14 -1.61
N GLN A 175 14.55 -0.63 -2.48
CA GLN A 175 14.80 -1.84 -3.27
C GLN A 175 16.00 -1.68 -4.20
N LYS A 176 16.11 -0.55 -4.92
CA LYS A 176 17.25 -0.24 -5.80
C LYS A 176 18.56 -0.15 -5.04
N PHE A 177 18.55 0.40 -3.83
CA PHE A 177 19.73 0.45 -2.96
C PHE A 177 20.21 -0.97 -2.62
N LEU A 178 19.32 -1.86 -2.17
CA LEU A 178 19.67 -3.25 -1.90
C LEU A 178 20.26 -3.93 -3.14
N TRP A 179 19.64 -3.80 -4.31
CA TRP A 179 20.15 -4.43 -5.54
C TRP A 179 21.53 -3.94 -6.00
N THR A 180 21.86 -2.68 -5.71
CA THR A 180 23.07 -2.04 -6.28
C THR A 180 24.22 -1.91 -5.28
N LYS A 181 23.94 -1.82 -3.98
CA LYS A 181 24.94 -1.57 -2.93
C LYS A 181 25.08 -2.73 -1.94
N ALA A 182 24.05 -3.55 -1.77
CA ALA A 182 24.08 -4.70 -0.87
C ALA A 182 23.25 -5.87 -1.43
N PRO A 183 23.54 -6.36 -2.65
CA PRO A 183 22.71 -7.36 -3.32
C PRO A 183 22.58 -8.66 -2.53
N GLU A 184 23.58 -9.00 -1.72
CA GLU A 184 23.59 -10.16 -0.83
C GLU A 184 22.48 -10.09 0.23
N LEU A 185 22.06 -8.88 0.61
CA LEU A 185 20.96 -8.65 1.55
C LEU A 185 19.59 -8.61 0.87
N SER A 186 19.53 -8.47 -0.45
CA SER A 186 18.27 -8.26 -1.18
C SER A 186 17.28 -9.43 -1.12
N SER A 187 17.76 -10.62 -0.77
CA SER A 187 16.94 -11.83 -0.58
C SER A 187 16.32 -11.94 0.81
N LEU A 188 16.71 -11.09 1.76
CA LEU A 188 16.19 -11.11 3.12
C LEU A 188 14.77 -10.54 3.16
N THR A 189 13.80 -11.39 3.52
CA THR A 189 12.38 -11.00 3.60
C THR A 189 12.13 -9.84 4.57
N CYS A 190 12.88 -9.78 5.69
CA CYS A 190 12.80 -8.70 6.67
C CYS A 190 13.22 -7.32 6.11
N LEU A 191 13.86 -7.28 4.94
CA LEU A 191 14.21 -6.05 4.24
C LEU A 191 13.24 -5.75 3.08
N SER A 192 12.18 -6.52 2.91
CA SER A 192 11.08 -6.12 2.01
C SER A 192 10.30 -4.96 2.63
N ILE A 193 9.66 -4.11 1.81
CA ILE A 193 8.89 -2.95 2.31
C ILE A 193 7.78 -3.37 3.29
N THR A 194 7.10 -4.48 2.99
CA THR A 194 6.03 -5.02 3.84
C THR A 194 6.53 -5.34 5.25
N GLU A 195 7.64 -6.06 5.36
CA GLU A 195 8.22 -6.45 6.65
C GLU A 195 8.95 -5.28 7.32
N LEU A 196 9.68 -4.45 6.56
CA LEU A 196 10.41 -3.30 7.10
C LEU A 196 9.48 -2.36 7.87
N PHE A 197 8.27 -2.17 7.36
CA PHE A 197 7.25 -1.31 7.97
C PHE A 197 6.22 -2.07 8.83
N ASP A 198 6.35 -3.39 9.03
CA ASP A 198 5.36 -4.23 9.72
C ASP A 198 3.92 -3.98 9.23
N LEU A 199 3.70 -3.88 7.91
CA LEU A 199 2.41 -3.43 7.36
C LEU A 199 1.23 -4.31 7.80
N ASP A 200 1.45 -5.62 7.97
CA ASP A 200 0.45 -6.57 8.45
C ASP A 200 -0.03 -6.23 9.87
N ALA A 201 0.86 -5.76 10.75
CA ALA A 201 0.52 -5.35 12.12
C ALA A 201 -0.42 -4.13 12.13
N TYR A 202 -0.40 -3.32 11.07
CA TYR A 202 -1.25 -2.14 10.90
C TYR A 202 -2.41 -2.36 9.92
N GLU A 203 -2.60 -3.59 9.43
CA GLU A 203 -3.62 -3.98 8.43
C GLU A 203 -3.56 -3.10 7.16
N ILE A 204 -2.35 -2.94 6.62
CA ILE A 204 -2.11 -2.16 5.40
C ILE A 204 -1.77 -3.10 4.24
N ASP A 205 -2.63 -3.16 3.23
CA ASP A 205 -2.31 -3.93 2.02
C ASP A 205 -1.29 -3.20 1.16
N TYR A 206 -0.18 -3.85 0.82
CA TYR A 206 0.86 -3.28 -0.05
C TYR A 206 0.57 -3.49 -1.53
N ILE A 207 0.79 -2.44 -2.32
CA ILE A 207 0.65 -2.41 -3.77
C ILE A 207 1.99 -1.96 -4.37
N PRO A 208 2.69 -2.80 -5.14
CA PRO A 208 3.99 -2.46 -5.72
C PRO A 208 3.95 -1.22 -6.63
N TYR A 209 5.12 -0.57 -6.77
CA TYR A 209 5.30 0.62 -7.60
C TYR A 209 4.88 0.35 -9.05
N GLU A 210 4.25 1.33 -9.71
CA GLU A 210 3.64 1.26 -11.05
C GLU A 210 2.46 0.28 -11.24
N CYS A 211 2.14 -0.57 -10.25
CA CYS A 211 0.95 -1.43 -10.34
C CYS A 211 -0.32 -0.58 -10.27
N GLY A 212 -0.44 0.26 -9.23
CA GLY A 212 -1.60 1.11 -9.02
C GLY A 212 -2.85 0.36 -8.58
N LEU A 213 -3.90 1.12 -8.26
CA LEU A 213 -5.18 0.62 -7.80
C LEU A 213 -6.30 1.16 -8.68
N MET A 214 -6.96 0.28 -9.43
CA MET A 214 -8.15 0.60 -10.20
C MET A 214 -9.39 0.41 -9.33
N ILE A 215 -10.12 1.49 -9.08
CA ILE A 215 -11.35 1.48 -8.30
C ILE A 215 -12.54 1.49 -9.26
N ASN A 216 -13.45 0.52 -9.10
CA ASN A 216 -14.67 0.38 -9.88
C ASN A 216 -14.48 0.38 -11.41
N ASP A 217 -13.32 -0.11 -11.88
CA ASP A 217 -12.95 -0.13 -13.29
C ASP A 217 -12.99 1.26 -13.97
N ILE A 218 -12.96 2.35 -13.19
CA ILE A 218 -13.16 3.71 -13.68
C ILE A 218 -12.14 4.72 -13.16
N PHE A 219 -11.56 4.48 -11.99
CA PHE A 219 -10.69 5.46 -11.32
C PHE A 219 -9.37 4.84 -10.90
N LEU A 220 -8.28 5.24 -11.53
CA LEU A 220 -6.94 4.73 -11.27
C LEU A 220 -6.22 5.59 -10.23
N VAL A 221 -5.74 4.98 -9.16
CA VAL A 221 -4.84 5.62 -8.18
C VAL A 221 -3.42 5.13 -8.43
N LEU A 222 -2.48 6.05 -8.58
CA LEU A 222 -1.06 5.79 -8.76
C LEU A 222 -0.25 6.73 -7.87
N HIS A 223 1.00 6.37 -7.57
CA HIS A 223 1.98 7.36 -7.15
C HIS A 223 2.32 8.27 -8.35
N GLY A 224 2.66 7.65 -9.49
CA GLY A 224 3.02 8.32 -10.74
C GLY A 224 4.53 8.34 -10.98
N ASP A 225 4.91 8.79 -12.18
CA ASP A 225 6.30 8.86 -12.65
C ASP A 225 6.58 10.15 -13.46
N ILE A 226 5.63 11.08 -13.48
CA ILE A 226 5.69 12.33 -14.22
C ILE A 226 5.48 13.47 -13.23
N ALA A 227 6.32 14.50 -13.28
CA ALA A 227 6.10 15.77 -12.59
C ALA A 227 6.25 16.92 -13.58
N SER A 228 5.18 17.68 -13.80
CA SER A 228 5.19 18.92 -14.59
C SER A 228 5.39 20.14 -13.69
N ILE A 229 5.91 21.22 -14.26
CA ILE A 229 6.20 22.45 -13.51
C ILE A 229 4.92 23.16 -13.02
N HIS A 230 3.86 23.08 -13.82
CA HIS A 230 2.57 23.72 -13.56
C HIS A 230 1.57 22.74 -12.94
N SER A 231 0.78 23.24 -12.00
CA SER A 231 -0.37 22.53 -11.44
C SER A 231 -1.38 22.15 -12.55
N GLY A 232 -1.96 20.96 -12.44
CA GLY A 232 -2.87 20.33 -13.39
C GLY A 232 -2.20 19.75 -14.63
N TYR A 233 -0.95 20.12 -14.94
CA TYR A 233 -0.25 19.63 -16.13
C TYR A 233 0.29 18.21 -15.94
N THR A 234 0.60 17.80 -14.70
CA THR A 234 0.89 16.40 -14.41
C THR A 234 -0.36 15.57 -14.61
N ALA A 235 -1.51 16.01 -14.07
CA ALA A 235 -2.79 15.34 -14.32
C ALA A 235 -3.10 15.21 -15.83
N LYS A 236 -2.87 16.26 -16.63
CA LYS A 236 -2.98 16.20 -18.09
C LYS A 236 -2.09 15.13 -18.71
N ARG A 237 -0.80 15.10 -18.35
CA ARG A 237 0.16 14.13 -18.91
C ARG A 237 -0.13 12.71 -18.46
N MET A 238 -0.61 12.52 -17.24
CA MET A 238 -1.04 11.22 -16.74
C MET A 238 -2.29 10.74 -17.48
N TYR A 239 -3.27 11.61 -17.75
CA TYR A 239 -4.38 11.30 -18.66
C TYR A 239 -3.89 10.91 -20.06
N GLU A 240 -2.92 11.64 -20.63
CA GLU A 240 -2.37 11.31 -21.96
C GLU A 240 -1.65 9.95 -21.97
N LYS A 241 -1.02 9.56 -20.85
CA LYS A 241 -0.31 8.29 -20.70
C LYS A 241 -1.24 7.10 -20.43
N HIS A 242 -2.24 7.28 -19.56
CA HIS A 242 -3.05 6.17 -19.04
C HIS A 242 -4.51 6.17 -19.51
N GLY A 243 -5.02 7.30 -20.03
CA GLY A 243 -6.43 7.48 -20.33
C GLY A 243 -7.30 7.45 -19.07
N GLY A 244 -8.61 7.26 -19.26
CA GLY A 244 -9.55 7.07 -18.15
C GLY A 244 -9.59 8.23 -17.15
N CYS A 245 -10.06 7.92 -15.93
CA CYS A 245 -9.98 8.85 -14.80
C CYS A 245 -8.96 8.35 -13.77
N GLY A 246 -8.33 9.26 -13.03
CA GLY A 246 -7.38 8.84 -12.00
C GLY A 246 -6.75 9.97 -11.20
N VAL A 247 -5.92 9.60 -10.23
CA VAL A 247 -5.17 10.54 -9.39
C VAL A 247 -3.74 10.05 -9.20
N CYS A 248 -2.79 10.99 -9.16
CA CYS A 248 -1.37 10.71 -8.93
C CYS A 248 -0.77 11.62 -7.86
N GLY A 249 0.11 11.11 -7.00
CA GLY A 249 0.98 11.91 -6.12
C GLY A 249 2.22 12.42 -6.86
N HIS A 250 3.40 12.26 -6.27
CA HIS A 250 4.75 12.45 -6.85
C HIS A 250 5.13 13.89 -7.22
N CYS A 251 4.20 14.67 -7.75
CA CYS A 251 4.45 16.03 -8.22
C CYS A 251 4.33 17.10 -7.12
N HIS A 252 3.86 16.72 -5.93
CA HIS A 252 3.71 17.57 -4.73
C HIS A 252 2.84 18.82 -4.97
N ARG A 253 1.94 18.77 -5.95
CA ARG A 253 1.06 19.86 -6.35
C ARG A 253 -0.38 19.40 -6.26
N GLY A 254 -1.30 20.36 -6.13
CA GLY A 254 -2.71 20.13 -6.34
C GLY A 254 -3.14 20.72 -7.67
N GLY A 255 -4.02 20.03 -8.39
CA GLY A 255 -4.56 20.46 -9.66
C GLY A 255 -5.41 19.38 -10.30
N SER A 256 -6.21 19.75 -11.28
CA SER A 256 -7.07 18.82 -12.00
C SER A 256 -7.05 19.12 -13.49
N PHE A 257 -7.15 18.07 -14.30
CA PHE A 257 -7.31 18.16 -15.74
C PHE A 257 -8.58 17.43 -16.16
N TYR A 258 -9.41 18.08 -16.95
CA TYR A 258 -10.61 17.47 -17.52
C TYR A 258 -10.52 17.46 -19.04
N LYS A 259 -10.95 16.36 -19.64
CA LYS A 259 -11.12 16.25 -21.09
C LYS A 259 -12.42 15.55 -21.42
N ARG A 260 -13.14 16.10 -22.39
CA ARG A 260 -14.29 15.45 -23.01
C ARG A 260 -13.91 14.87 -24.36
N ASP A 261 -14.33 13.65 -24.62
CA ASP A 261 -14.27 13.03 -25.95
C ASP A 261 -15.65 12.49 -26.36
N ARG A 262 -15.69 11.64 -27.41
CA ARG A 262 -16.93 11.02 -27.90
C ARG A 262 -17.60 10.11 -26.86
N PHE A 263 -16.85 9.56 -25.93
CA PHE A 263 -17.29 8.50 -25.01
C PHE A 263 -17.62 9.03 -23.61
N GLY A 264 -17.13 10.22 -23.24
CA GLY A 264 -17.50 10.83 -21.98
C GLY A 264 -16.61 11.98 -21.55
N VAL A 265 -16.67 12.27 -20.26
CA VAL A 265 -15.78 13.21 -19.56
C VAL A 265 -14.84 12.40 -18.69
N TRP A 266 -13.56 12.71 -18.83
CA TRP A 266 -12.46 12.12 -18.09
C TRP A 266 -11.84 13.18 -17.20
N GLY A 267 -11.42 12.78 -16.00
CA GLY A 267 -10.77 13.67 -15.05
C GLY A 267 -9.52 13.02 -14.49
N TRP A 268 -8.45 13.79 -14.39
CA TRP A 268 -7.25 13.42 -13.66
C TRP A 268 -6.91 14.46 -12.61
N TRP A 269 -6.41 14.01 -11.47
CA TRP A 269 -6.08 14.86 -10.34
C TRP A 269 -4.63 14.65 -9.89
N GLU A 270 -3.99 15.73 -9.46
CA GLU A 270 -2.73 15.71 -8.74
C GLU A 270 -3.05 15.67 -7.24
N ASN A 271 -2.52 14.70 -6.53
CA ASN A 271 -2.55 14.70 -5.08
C ASN A 271 -1.40 15.55 -4.58
N PHE A 272 -1.73 16.45 -3.66
CA PHE A 272 -0.80 17.30 -2.93
C PHE A 272 0.23 16.47 -2.13
N CYS A 273 1.17 17.15 -1.49
CA CYS A 273 2.10 16.52 -0.55
C CYS A 273 1.77 16.83 0.91
N LEU A 274 2.37 16.07 1.83
CA LEU A 274 2.32 16.31 3.27
C LEU A 274 3.73 16.53 3.88
N CYS A 275 4.77 16.43 3.06
CA CYS A 275 6.15 16.74 3.42
C CYS A 275 6.37 18.25 3.62
N SER A 276 7.48 18.63 4.26
CA SER A 276 7.91 20.03 4.32
C SER A 276 8.00 20.67 2.92
N LEU A 277 7.50 21.90 2.80
CA LEU A 277 7.64 22.72 1.58
C LEU A 277 9.01 23.40 1.48
N TYR A 278 9.87 23.21 2.48
CA TYR A 278 11.20 23.79 2.57
C TYR A 278 12.28 22.69 2.64
N PRO A 279 12.37 21.82 1.62
CA PRO A 279 13.50 20.91 1.52
C PRO A 279 14.80 21.70 1.30
N ASP A 280 15.91 21.10 1.70
CA ASP A 280 17.27 21.65 1.62
C ASP A 280 17.88 21.59 0.21
N TRP A 281 17.39 20.70 -0.65
CA TRP A 281 17.96 20.44 -1.98
C TRP A 281 17.27 21.19 -3.13
N ILE A 282 16.12 21.83 -2.89
CA ILE A 282 15.42 22.67 -3.88
C ILE A 282 14.95 23.98 -3.26
N GLN A 283 15.21 25.08 -3.94
CA GLN A 283 14.82 26.41 -3.47
C GLN A 283 13.42 26.78 -3.99
N ASN A 284 12.55 27.20 -3.08
CA ASN A 284 11.20 27.69 -3.38
C ASN A 284 10.41 26.77 -4.34
N PRO A 285 10.25 25.48 -4.01
CA PRO A 285 9.48 24.59 -4.87
C PRO A 285 8.02 25.08 -4.96
N ASN A 286 7.42 24.91 -6.14
CA ASN A 286 5.99 25.16 -6.34
C ASN A 286 5.17 23.98 -5.80
N TRP A 287 5.35 23.65 -4.52
CA TRP A 287 4.67 22.55 -3.83
C TRP A 287 3.51 23.09 -3.00
N VAL A 288 2.49 22.27 -2.79
CA VAL A 288 1.26 22.63 -2.08
C VAL A 288 0.88 21.50 -1.15
N HIS A 289 0.51 21.85 0.09
CA HIS A 289 -0.04 20.90 1.06
C HIS A 289 -1.51 20.60 0.82
N GLY A 290 -1.92 19.37 1.10
CA GLY A 290 -3.31 18.96 0.98
C GLY A 290 -3.47 17.46 0.80
N PHE A 291 -4.68 17.05 0.47
CA PHE A 291 -5.00 15.67 0.12
C PHE A 291 -6.33 15.61 -0.66
N SER A 292 -6.78 14.42 -1.02
CA SER A 292 -8.04 14.24 -1.75
C SER A 292 -8.99 13.28 -1.03
N LEU A 293 -10.28 13.59 -1.06
CA LEU A 293 -11.36 12.64 -0.80
C LEU A 293 -12.04 12.29 -2.13
N VAL A 294 -12.24 10.99 -2.38
CA VAL A 294 -12.94 10.50 -3.56
C VAL A 294 -14.15 9.71 -3.13
N HIS A 295 -15.33 10.19 -3.50
CA HIS A 295 -16.60 9.57 -3.18
C HIS A 295 -17.11 8.77 -4.37
N PHE A 296 -17.40 7.50 -4.18
CA PHE A 296 -17.92 6.59 -5.19
C PHE A 296 -19.37 6.24 -4.88
N LEU A 297 -20.24 6.31 -5.89
CA LEU A 297 -21.63 5.89 -5.79
C LEU A 297 -21.96 4.91 -6.92
N GLY A 298 -22.32 3.67 -6.55
CA GLY A 298 -22.47 2.59 -7.52
C GLY A 298 -21.19 2.36 -8.35
N LYS A 299 -21.35 1.89 -9.59
CA LYS A 299 -20.21 1.42 -10.40
C LYS A 299 -19.44 2.50 -11.16
N LYS A 300 -20.07 3.62 -11.54
CA LYS A 300 -19.48 4.57 -12.50
C LYS A 300 -19.55 6.03 -12.09
N ARG A 301 -20.14 6.34 -10.93
CA ARG A 301 -20.22 7.72 -10.45
C ARG A 301 -19.18 7.91 -9.37
N PHE A 302 -18.42 8.98 -9.50
CA PHE A 302 -17.51 9.42 -8.47
C PHE A 302 -17.44 10.95 -8.44
N LEU A 303 -17.01 11.49 -7.30
CA LEU A 303 -16.68 12.89 -7.08
C LEU A 303 -15.31 12.94 -6.41
N THR A 304 -14.41 13.78 -6.93
CA THR A 304 -13.11 14.05 -6.30
C THR A 304 -13.14 15.43 -5.66
N GLU A 305 -12.97 15.47 -4.35
CA GLU A 305 -12.78 16.69 -3.56
C GLU A 305 -11.30 16.85 -3.22
N GLN A 306 -10.64 17.83 -3.84
CA GLN A 306 -9.29 18.23 -3.47
C GLN A 306 -9.35 19.23 -2.33
N ILE A 307 -8.63 18.93 -1.24
CA ILE A 307 -8.63 19.72 -0.01
C ILE A 307 -7.23 20.31 0.17
N PRO A 308 -6.97 21.53 -0.35
CA PRO A 308 -5.70 22.21 -0.11
C PRO A 308 -5.63 22.67 1.34
N ILE A 309 -4.41 22.64 1.90
CA ILE A 309 -4.10 23.17 3.22
C ILE A 309 -3.27 24.42 3.00
N LEU A 310 -3.83 25.58 3.37
CA LEU A 310 -3.25 26.88 3.07
C LEU A 310 -2.91 27.58 4.38
N GLY A 311 -1.63 27.90 4.58
CA GLY A 311 -1.18 28.57 5.80
C GLY A 311 -1.48 27.79 7.07
N HIS A 312 -1.32 26.46 7.05
CA HIS A 312 -1.65 25.56 8.17
C HIS A 312 -3.11 25.63 8.63
N ALA A 313 -4.03 25.92 7.72
CA ALA A 313 -5.46 25.81 7.95
C ALA A 313 -6.12 25.05 6.79
N LEU A 314 -7.18 24.30 7.09
CA LEU A 314 -8.02 23.68 6.06
C LEU A 314 -9.49 23.89 6.37
N MET A 315 -10.31 23.91 5.32
CA MET A 315 -11.76 24.02 5.42
C MET A 315 -12.41 22.83 4.76
N TYR A 316 -13.39 22.23 5.44
CA TYR A 316 -14.19 21.14 4.90
C TYR A 316 -15.62 21.20 5.45
N GLY A 317 -16.63 21.05 4.59
CA GLY A 317 -18.03 21.02 5.00
C GLY A 317 -18.51 22.28 5.75
N GLY A 318 -17.89 23.44 5.50
CA GLY A 318 -18.20 24.69 6.21
C GLY A 318 -17.53 24.85 7.59
N LYS A 319 -16.72 23.87 8.01
CA LYS A 319 -15.90 23.92 9.23
C LYS A 319 -14.44 24.26 8.90
N LEU A 320 -13.81 25.03 9.78
CA LEU A 320 -12.39 25.39 9.74
C LEU A 320 -11.61 24.53 10.74
N TYR A 321 -10.42 24.09 10.33
CA TYR A 321 -9.45 23.32 11.13
C TYR A 321 -8.15 24.12 11.18
N GLU A 322 -7.62 24.37 12.38
CA GLU A 322 -6.46 25.22 12.66
C GLU A 322 -5.58 24.69 13.78
#